data_AF-A0A9R1JUW5-F1
#
_entry.id   AF-A0A9R1JUW5-F1
#
_cell.length_a   1.000
_cell.length_b   1.000
_cell.length_c   1.000
_cell.angle_alpha   90.00
_cell.angle_beta   90.00
_cell.angle_gamma   90.00
#
_symmetry.space_group_name_H-M   'P 1'
#
loop_
_entity.id
_entity.type
_entity.pdbx_description
1 polymer ?
#
loop_
_entity_poly.entity_id
_entity_poly.type
_entity_poly.pdbx_seq_one_letter_code
_entity_poly.pdbx_strand_id
1 'polypeptide(L)'
;MAPKKTSKGKSGFFGVRQKPSGNWGVEFSDAGRRWWIGTYPFAHEAARAYDVAVWRAGRPREHLNFPEIESRVEAEMLVSQGIKMKEITTKKTTTKKPSVVVNADETNEEVMARFAWEHPEYV
;
A
#
# COMPACT_ATOMS: atom_id res chain seq x y z
N MET A 1 22.94 -6.47 12.25
CA MET A 1 21.65 -6.80 12.91
C MET A 1 20.90 -7.77 12.02
N ALA A 2 20.46 -8.92 12.54
CA ALA A 2 19.68 -9.87 11.75
C ALA A 2 18.32 -9.27 11.36
N PRO A 3 17.81 -9.54 10.15
CA PRO A 3 16.48 -9.11 9.74
C PRO A 3 15.44 -9.71 10.70
N LYS A 4 14.64 -8.86 11.36
CA LYS A 4 13.54 -9.34 12.20
C LYS A 4 12.42 -9.89 11.31
N LYS A 5 11.89 -11.05 11.70
CA LYS A 5 10.70 -11.65 11.07
C LYS A 5 9.47 -10.83 11.46
N THR A 6 8.72 -10.36 10.47
CA THR A 6 7.46 -9.66 10.73
C THR A 6 6.47 -10.65 11.35
N SER A 7 5.64 -10.22 12.30
CA SER A 7 4.56 -11.08 12.80
C SER A 7 3.47 -11.25 11.74
N LYS A 8 2.81 -12.41 11.73
CA LYS A 8 1.62 -12.64 10.90
C LYS A 8 0.46 -11.85 11.52
N GLY A 9 -0.24 -11.08 10.70
CA GLY A 9 -1.43 -10.36 11.12
C GLY A 9 -2.69 -11.23 11.08
N LYS A 10 -3.86 -10.59 11.12
CA LYS A 10 -5.18 -11.26 10.95
C LYS A 10 -5.33 -12.00 9.61
N SER A 11 -4.51 -11.65 8.63
CA SER A 11 -4.44 -12.31 7.31
C SER A 11 -3.83 -13.71 7.39
N GLY A 12 -3.12 -14.06 8.47
CA GLY A 12 -2.32 -15.28 8.54
C GLY A 12 -1.01 -15.23 7.73
N PHE A 13 -0.74 -14.13 7.03
CA PHE A 13 0.43 -13.94 6.17
C PHE A 13 1.29 -12.76 6.64
N PHE A 14 2.60 -12.84 6.35
CA PHE A 14 3.57 -11.78 6.58
C PHE A 14 3.36 -10.63 5.62
N GLY A 15 3.39 -9.40 6.13
CA GLY A 15 3.31 -8.19 5.31
C GLY A 15 1.97 -7.97 4.59
N VAL A 16 0.97 -8.84 4.79
CA VAL A 16 -0.34 -8.76 4.14
C VAL A 16 -1.37 -8.15 5.08
N ARG A 17 -2.06 -7.11 4.63
CA ARG A 17 -3.12 -6.41 5.38
C ARG A 17 -4.40 -6.30 4.56
N GLN A 18 -5.54 -6.66 5.18
CA GLN A 18 -6.86 -6.43 4.59
C GLN A 18 -7.25 -4.94 4.70
N LYS A 19 -7.75 -4.36 3.61
CA LYS A 19 -8.34 -3.02 3.58
C LYS A 19 -9.87 -3.11 3.71
N PRO A 20 -10.54 -2.03 4.18
CA PRO A 20 -12.01 -1.97 4.21
C PRO A 20 -12.65 -2.14 2.83
N SER A 21 -11.93 -1.82 1.76
CA SER A 21 -12.38 -2.02 0.38
C SER A 21 -12.42 -3.50 -0.06
N GLY A 22 -12.03 -4.45 0.80
CA GLY A 22 -11.93 -5.88 0.47
C GLY A 22 -10.59 -6.32 -0.15
N ASN A 23 -9.79 -5.39 -0.66
CA ASN A 23 -8.48 -5.67 -1.24
C ASN A 23 -7.40 -5.93 -0.17
N TRP A 24 -6.35 -6.64 -0.58
CA TRP A 24 -5.21 -7.01 0.25
C TRP A 24 -3.98 -6.19 -0.12
N GLY A 25 -3.55 -5.34 0.80
CA GLY A 25 -2.32 -4.57 0.67
C GLY A 25 -1.11 -5.36 1.12
N VAL A 26 0.02 -5.15 0.44
CA VAL A 26 1.30 -5.78 0.78
C VAL A 26 2.34 -4.72 1.09
N GLU A 27 2.93 -4.85 2.27
CA GLU A 27 4.02 -4.03 2.77
C GLU A 27 5.23 -4.90 3.11
N PHE A 28 6.42 -4.40 2.78
CA PHE A 28 7.68 -5.03 3.12
C PHE A 28 8.57 -4.06 3.89
N SER A 29 9.28 -4.54 4.89
CA SER A 29 10.20 -3.71 5.67
C SER A 29 11.58 -4.33 5.71
N ASP A 30 12.57 -3.54 5.34
CA ASP A 30 13.96 -3.95 5.33
C ASP A 30 14.88 -2.83 5.82
N ALA A 31 15.79 -3.18 6.73
CA ALA A 31 16.74 -2.26 7.37
C ALA A 31 16.13 -0.92 7.85
N GLY A 32 14.89 -0.94 8.37
CA GLY A 32 14.18 0.25 8.85
C GLY A 32 13.45 1.05 7.76
N ARG A 33 13.60 0.70 6.48
CA ARG A 33 12.81 1.24 5.37
C ARG A 33 11.54 0.42 5.18
N ARG A 34 10.49 1.06 4.69
CA ARG A 34 9.20 0.44 4.38
C ARG A 34 8.89 0.60 2.90
N TRP A 35 8.42 -0.47 2.28
CA TRP A 35 8.12 -0.55 0.86
C TRP A 35 6.68 -1.00 0.68
N TRP A 36 5.92 -0.22 -0.07
CA TRP A 36 4.62 -0.62 -0.58
C TRP A 36 4.83 -1.48 -1.83
N ILE A 37 4.40 -2.73 -1.79
CA ILE A 37 4.59 -3.67 -2.90
C ILE A 37 3.42 -3.60 -3.88
N GLY A 38 2.20 -3.49 -3.36
CA GLY A 38 1.00 -3.46 -4.19
C GLY A 38 -0.30 -3.76 -3.43
N THR A 39 -1.39 -3.73 -4.17
CA THR A 39 -2.71 -4.22 -3.74
C THR A 39 -3.13 -5.37 -4.62
N TYR A 40 -3.66 -6.43 -4.03
CA TYR A 40 -4.12 -7.62 -4.73
C TYR A 40 -5.56 -7.95 -4.31
N PRO A 41 -6.34 -8.59 -5.18
CA PRO A 41 -7.70 -9.02 -4.86
C PRO A 41 -7.74 -10.14 -3.82
N PHE A 42 -6.71 -10.98 -3.73
CA PHE A 42 -6.66 -12.12 -2.83
C PHE A 42 -5.48 -12.09 -1.84
N ALA A 43 -5.69 -12.63 -0.64
CA ALA A 43 -4.66 -12.70 0.40
C ALA A 43 -3.45 -13.55 -0.01
N HIS A 44 -3.70 -14.67 -0.68
CA HIS A 44 -2.64 -15.58 -1.11
C HIS A 44 -1.76 -14.95 -2.22
N GLU A 45 -2.36 -14.17 -3.12
CA GLU A 45 -1.64 -13.48 -4.19
C GLU A 45 -0.77 -12.36 -3.60
N ALA A 46 -1.34 -11.61 -2.66
CA ALA A 46 -0.62 -10.66 -1.83
C ALA A 46 0.57 -11.30 -1.10
N ALA A 47 0.38 -12.48 -0.51
CA ALA A 47 1.45 -13.20 0.18
C ALA A 47 2.57 -13.66 -0.78
N ARG A 48 2.23 -14.09 -2.01
CA ARG A 48 3.23 -14.42 -3.03
C ARG A 48 4.04 -13.20 -3.44
N ALA A 49 3.40 -12.05 -3.58
CA ALA A 49 4.10 -10.80 -3.86
C ALA A 49 5.06 -10.37 -2.73
N TYR A 50 4.71 -10.66 -1.47
CA TYR A 50 5.63 -10.47 -0.34
C TYR A 50 6.85 -11.38 -0.46
N ASP A 51 6.65 -12.66 -0.79
CA ASP A 51 7.71 -13.65 -0.93
C ASP A 51 8.71 -13.28 -2.03
N VAL A 52 8.24 -12.72 -3.15
CA VAL A 52 9.12 -12.13 -4.17
C VAL A 52 10.00 -11.02 -3.59
N ALA A 53 9.45 -10.15 -2.75
CA ALA A 53 10.24 -9.09 -2.13
C ALA A 53 11.25 -9.62 -1.10
N VAL A 54 10.90 -10.67 -0.35
CA VAL A 54 11.82 -11.39 0.55
C VAL A 54 13.00 -11.96 -0.25
N TRP A 55 12.71 -12.60 -1.40
CA TRP A 55 13.73 -13.10 -2.33
C TRP A 55 14.60 -11.98 -2.91
N ARG A 56 14.00 -10.86 -3.32
CA ARG A 56 14.74 -9.69 -3.81
C ARG A 56 15.64 -9.06 -2.75
N ALA A 57 15.23 -9.10 -1.50
CA ALA A 57 16.01 -8.62 -0.37
C ALA A 57 17.06 -9.63 0.14
N GLY A 58 17.17 -10.81 -0.48
CA GLY A 58 18.14 -11.84 -0.09
C GLY A 58 17.88 -12.41 1.31
N ARG A 59 16.61 -12.44 1.75
CA ARG A 59 16.25 -12.94 3.07
C ARG A 59 16.13 -14.47 3.09
N PRO A 60 16.36 -15.11 4.26
CA PRO A 60 16.21 -16.54 4.42
C PRO A 60 14.78 -17.04 4.14
N ARG A 61 14.67 -18.29 3.67
CA ARG A 61 13.39 -18.93 3.31
C ARG A 61 12.37 -18.99 4.45
N GLU A 62 12.82 -18.98 5.71
CA GLU A 62 11.93 -18.99 6.88
C GLU A 62 11.08 -17.72 6.98
N HIS A 63 11.42 -16.67 6.23
CA HIS A 63 10.65 -15.43 6.17
C HIS A 63 9.59 -15.43 5.07
N LEU A 64 9.53 -16.47 4.25
CA LEU A 64 8.51 -16.64 3.22
C LEU A 64 7.19 -17.09 3.85
N ASN A 65 6.09 -16.76 3.17
CA ASN A 65 4.77 -17.29 3.46
C ASN A 65 4.60 -18.70 2.88
N PHE A 66 5.21 -18.97 1.73
CA PHE A 66 5.14 -20.23 1.01
C PHE A 66 6.53 -20.88 0.93
N PRO A 67 6.85 -21.84 1.82
CA PRO A 67 8.15 -22.52 1.81
C PRO A 67 8.34 -23.44 0.61
N GLU A 68 7.26 -23.79 -0.10
CA GLU A 68 7.27 -24.58 -1.33
C GLU A 68 7.96 -23.86 -2.49
N ILE A 69 8.05 -22.52 -2.45
CA ILE A 69 8.67 -21.74 -3.52
C ILE A 69 10.19 -21.81 -3.36
N GLU A 70 10.84 -22.51 -4.28
CA GLU A 70 12.26 -22.81 -4.14
C GLU A 70 13.16 -21.76 -4.78
N SER A 71 12.64 -21.00 -5.74
CA SER A 71 13.44 -20.00 -6.46
C SER A 71 12.73 -18.65 -6.57
N ARG A 72 13.55 -17.61 -6.71
CA ARG A 72 13.06 -16.25 -7.00
C ARG A 72 12.28 -16.20 -8.32
N VAL A 73 12.72 -16.93 -9.34
CA VAL A 73 12.09 -16.95 -10.67
C VAL A 73 10.69 -17.54 -10.59
N GLU A 74 10.54 -18.64 -9.86
CA GLU A 74 9.24 -19.26 -9.57
C GLU A 74 8.32 -18.31 -8.79
N ALA A 75 8.84 -17.64 -7.76
CA ALA A 75 8.09 -16.63 -7.02
C ALA A 75 7.57 -15.51 -7.95
N GLU A 76 8.43 -15.00 -8.84
CA GLU A 76 8.09 -13.92 -9.79
C GLU A 76 7.06 -14.37 -10.83
N MET A 77 7.15 -15.62 -11.34
CA MET A 77 6.19 -16.21 -12.27
C MET A 77 4.78 -16.34 -11.66
N LEU A 78 4.68 -16.62 -10.36
CA LEU A 78 3.40 -16.79 -9.67
C LEU A 78 2.68 -15.45 -9.37
N VAL A 79 3.34 -14.32 -9.64
CA VAL A 79 2.76 -12.97 -9.49
C VAL A 79 2.54 -12.38 -10.87
N SER A 80 1.32 -12.56 -11.41
CA SER A 80 0.98 -12.18 -12.80
C SER A 80 1.26 -10.71 -13.13
N GLN A 81 1.06 -9.81 -12.15
CA GLN A 81 1.18 -8.36 -12.34
C GLN A 81 2.61 -7.84 -12.10
N GLY A 82 3.54 -8.73 -11.71
CA GLY A 82 4.84 -8.36 -11.16
C GLY A 82 4.73 -7.54 -9.87
N ILE A 83 5.85 -7.31 -9.19
CA ILE A 83 5.87 -6.46 -7.99
C ILE A 83 6.53 -5.10 -8.27
N LYS A 84 5.87 -4.02 -7.82
CA LYS A 84 6.39 -2.64 -7.91
C LYS A 84 6.65 -2.12 -6.50
N MET A 85 7.88 -2.31 -6.01
CA MET A 85 8.30 -1.84 -4.70
C MET A 85 8.46 -0.31 -4.71
N LYS A 86 7.56 0.41 -4.02
CA LYS A 86 7.65 1.86 -3.82
C LYS A 86 8.00 2.15 -2.37
N GLU A 87 9.10 2.84 -2.11
CA GLU A 87 9.48 3.22 -0.75
C GLU A 87 8.43 4.17 -0.15
N ILE A 88 7.92 3.83 1.03
CA ILE A 88 6.97 4.64 1.78
C ILE A 88 7.78 5.67 2.57
N THR A 89 8.02 6.83 1.99
CA THR A 89 8.42 8.01 2.75
C THR A 89 7.18 8.61 3.40
N THR A 90 7.26 9.01 4.67
CA THR A 90 6.13 9.48 5.50
C THR A 90 5.47 10.79 5.02
N LYS A 91 5.81 11.30 3.84
CA LYS A 91 5.19 12.50 3.27
C LYS A 91 3.88 12.13 2.58
N LYS A 92 2.79 12.05 3.36
CA LYS A 92 1.45 12.08 2.79
C LYS A 92 1.27 13.43 2.07
N THR A 93 1.28 13.45 0.74
CA THR A 93 0.65 14.51 -0.03
C THR A 93 -0.86 14.33 0.11
N THR A 94 -1.42 14.80 1.23
CA THR A 94 -2.84 15.13 1.27
C THR A 94 -3.01 16.42 0.50
N THR A 95 -3.32 16.36 -0.78
CA THR A 95 -4.09 17.44 -1.39
C THR A 95 -5.48 17.33 -0.73
N LYS A 96 -5.65 17.98 0.42
CA LYS A 96 -6.95 18.13 1.04
C LYS A 96 -7.78 18.93 0.04
N LYS A 97 -8.74 18.28 -0.63
CA LYS A 97 -9.78 19.03 -1.33
C LYS A 97 -10.52 19.82 -0.25
N PRO A 98 -10.61 21.15 -0.36
CA PRO A 98 -11.38 21.94 0.59
C PRO A 98 -12.85 21.50 0.53
N SER A 99 -13.45 21.37 1.72
CA SER A 99 -14.85 20.99 1.90
C SER A 99 -15.67 22.26 2.01
N VAL A 100 -16.47 22.58 1.01
CA VAL A 100 -17.41 23.70 1.05
C VAL A 100 -18.66 23.29 1.84
N VAL A 101 -18.98 24.03 2.89
CA VAL A 101 -20.24 23.89 3.63
C VAL A 101 -21.25 24.82 2.95
N VAL A 102 -22.36 24.28 2.45
CA VAL A 102 -23.44 25.05 1.80
C VAL A 102 -24.59 25.22 2.78
N ASN A 103 -24.99 26.47 3.05
CA ASN A 103 -26.18 26.78 3.83
C ASN A 103 -27.43 26.72 2.92
N ALA A 104 -28.59 26.40 3.50
CA ALA A 104 -29.83 26.13 2.74
C ALA A 104 -30.41 27.34 2.00
N ASP A 105 -29.92 28.55 2.30
CA ASP A 105 -30.35 29.84 1.77
C ASP A 105 -29.35 30.49 0.79
N GLU A 106 -28.17 29.91 0.60
CA GLU A 106 -27.15 30.46 -0.30
C GLU A 106 -27.33 29.97 -1.75
N THR A 107 -27.26 30.90 -2.71
CA THR A 107 -27.32 30.56 -4.14
C THR A 107 -25.99 29.95 -4.60
N ASN A 108 -26.05 29.06 -5.61
CA ASN A 108 -24.86 28.36 -6.10
C ASN A 108 -23.76 29.31 -6.61
N GLU A 109 -24.12 30.51 -7.07
CA GLU A 109 -23.15 31.53 -7.50
C GLU A 109 -22.41 32.16 -6.30
N GLU A 110 -23.10 32.43 -5.20
CA GLU A 110 -22.49 32.99 -3.98
C GLU A 110 -21.52 32.00 -3.33
N VAL A 111 -21.89 30.72 -3.32
CA VAL A 111 -21.03 29.64 -2.81
C VAL A 111 -19.74 29.54 -3.63
N MET A 112 -19.84 29.61 -4.96
CA MET A 112 -18.67 29.53 -5.86
C MET A 112 -17.80 30.78 -5.79
N ALA A 113 -18.39 31.97 -5.66
CA ALA A 113 -17.66 33.23 -5.52
C ALA A 113 -16.88 33.31 -4.19
N ARG A 114 -17.50 32.89 -3.07
CA ARG A 114 -16.83 32.83 -1.76
C ARG A 114 -15.69 31.83 -1.77
N PHE A 115 -15.91 30.66 -2.37
CA PHE A 115 -14.87 29.66 -2.51
C PHE A 115 -13.68 30.16 -3.34
N ALA A 116 -13.93 30.84 -4.46
CA ALA A 116 -12.89 31.43 -5.30
C ALA A 116 -12.09 32.53 -4.58
N TRP A 117 -12.74 33.30 -3.71
CA TRP A 117 -12.09 34.32 -2.89
C TRP A 117 -11.27 33.73 -1.73
N GLU A 118 -11.79 32.67 -1.07
CA GLU A 118 -11.10 31.99 0.03
C GLU A 118 -9.98 31.05 -0.44
N HIS A 119 -10.06 30.55 -1.67
CA HIS A 119 -9.11 29.61 -2.26
C HIS A 119 -8.57 30.10 -3.62
N PRO A 120 -7.81 31.21 -3.66
CA PRO A 120 -7.27 31.74 -4.89
C PRO A 120 -6.24 30.81 -5.55
N GLU A 121 -5.71 29.79 -4.84
CA GLU A 121 -4.82 28.80 -5.46
C GLU A 121 -5.54 27.77 -6.36
N TYR A 122 -6.88 27.78 -6.38
CA TYR A 122 -7.72 26.83 -7.14
C TYR A 122 -8.49 27.48 -8.31
N VAL A 123 -8.28 28.77 -8.58
CA VAL A 123 -8.92 29.55 -9.67
C VAL A 123 -8.00 29.67 -10.88
#